data_AF-A0A9P3PVN5-F1
#
_entry.id   AF-A0A9P3PVN5-F1
#
_cell.length_a   1.000
_cell.length_b   1.000
_cell.length_c   1.000
_cell.angle_alpha   90.00
_cell.angle_beta   90.00
_cell.angle_gamma   90.00
#
_symmetry.space_group_name_H-M   'P 1'
#
loop_
_entity.id
_entity.type
_entity.pdbx_description
1 polymer ?
#
loop_
_entity_poly.entity_id
_entity_poly.type
_entity_poly.pdbx_seq_one_letter_code
_entity_poly.pdbx_strand_id
1 'polypeptide(L)'
;MSFIARLLRSFRPSRCVGSDLAGNRYYEHPNLNDARRTRRTVQYRNPEDMWDYIGGRKRLPIQWSTWLSHTRAHPPTLEELQADMARQQRVLANAALIEARDRDERAQMLRLEAAERSLASVSDHPPLPSETAIPQETLQAPLEEPLRKPLRPASEELPPRPEDPPGKIDAGAEAEKPEPWAPRATRRRGS
;
A
#
# COMPACT_ATOMS: atom_id res chain seq x y z
N MET A 1 35.54 18.95 40.38
CA MET A 1 35.57 20.28 39.73
C MET A 1 34.62 20.28 38.53
N SER A 2 33.52 21.07 38.58
CA SER A 2 32.68 21.55 37.43
C SER A 2 31.16 21.59 37.68
N PHE A 3 30.70 22.05 38.84
CA PHE A 3 29.27 22.39 39.05
C PHE A 3 28.87 23.67 38.29
N ILE A 4 29.78 24.64 38.20
CA ILE A 4 29.57 25.93 37.51
C ILE A 4 29.40 25.72 35.99
N ALA A 5 30.20 24.84 35.39
CA ALA A 5 30.11 24.52 33.97
C ALA A 5 28.79 23.79 33.60
N ARG A 6 28.22 23.01 34.53
CA ARG A 6 26.89 22.39 34.34
C ARG A 6 25.77 23.43 34.37
N LEU A 7 25.84 24.40 35.28
CA LEU A 7 24.87 25.51 35.33
C LEU A 7 24.89 26.33 34.04
N LEU A 8 26.07 26.77 33.60
CA LEU A 8 26.25 27.55 32.36
C LEU A 8 25.75 26.81 31.11
N ARG A 9 25.85 25.47 31.10
CA ARG A 9 25.36 24.64 29.99
C ARG A 9 23.83 24.52 29.96
N SER A 10 23.17 24.65 31.11
CA SER A 10 21.70 24.63 31.20
C SER A 10 21.05 25.91 30.66
N PHE A 11 21.81 26.99 30.52
CA PHE A 11 21.34 28.25 29.93
C PHE A 11 21.54 28.34 28.41
N ARG A 12 21.95 27.26 27.74
CA ARG A 12 22.03 27.27 26.28
C ARG A 12 20.63 27.23 25.68
N PRO A 13 20.28 28.19 24.79
CA PRO A 13 18.95 28.26 24.22
C PRO A 13 18.67 27.01 23.39
N SER A 14 17.47 26.46 23.55
CA SER A 14 16.95 25.40 22.68
C SER A 14 16.86 25.91 21.24
N ARG A 15 17.50 25.21 20.29
CA ARG A 15 17.38 25.58 18.87
C ARG A 15 16.12 24.96 18.31
N CYS A 16 15.18 25.79 17.86
CA CYS A 16 14.09 25.33 17.00
C CYS A 16 14.68 24.91 15.66
N VAL A 17 14.51 23.63 15.31
CA VAL A 17 15.12 23.03 14.11
C VAL A 17 14.15 23.08 12.94
N GLY A 18 12.87 22.84 13.19
CA GLY A 18 11.83 22.88 12.16
C GLY A 18 10.47 22.48 12.70
N SER A 19 9.51 22.35 11.79
CA SER A 19 8.15 21.88 12.07
C SER A 19 7.68 20.89 11.01
N ASP A 20 6.74 20.03 11.38
CA ASP A 20 6.06 19.15 10.44
C ASP A 20 4.83 19.82 9.80
N LEU A 21 4.15 19.09 8.91
CA LEU A 21 2.91 19.51 8.26
C LEU A 21 1.73 19.62 9.24
N ALA A 22 1.80 18.96 10.41
CA ALA A 22 0.77 19.04 11.45
C ALA A 22 0.96 20.28 12.36
N GLY A 23 2.11 20.95 12.28
CA GLY A 23 2.48 22.10 13.10
C GLY A 23 3.18 21.73 14.42
N ASN A 24 3.62 20.49 14.58
CA ASN A 24 4.51 20.09 15.67
C ASN A 24 5.88 20.71 15.45
N ARG A 25 6.51 21.19 16.53
CA ARG A 25 7.81 21.86 16.50
C ARG A 25 8.89 20.95 17.07
N TYR A 26 10.06 20.96 16.45
CA TYR A 26 11.17 20.08 16.80
C TYR A 26 12.35 20.89 17.28
N TYR A 27 12.94 20.43 18.39
CA TYR A 27 14.01 21.13 19.09
C TYR A 27 15.22 20.23 19.29
N GLU A 28 16.40 20.84 19.17
CA GLU A 28 17.67 20.21 19.51
C GLU A 28 18.31 20.98 20.68
N HIS A 29 18.69 20.22 21.71
CA HIS A 29 19.26 20.73 22.95
C HIS A 29 20.62 20.10 23.19
N PRO A 30 21.59 20.85 23.73
CA PRO A 30 22.81 20.23 24.25
C PRO A 30 22.46 19.35 25.46
N ASN A 31 22.87 18.08 25.46
CA ASN A 31 22.63 17.22 26.62
C ASN A 31 23.57 17.62 27.77
N LEU A 32 23.04 17.86 28.97
CA LEU A 32 23.84 18.27 30.13
C LEU A 32 24.77 17.17 30.64
N ASN A 33 24.38 15.91 30.47
CA ASN A 33 25.10 14.75 31.01
C ASN A 33 26.18 14.24 30.04
N ASP A 34 25.92 14.29 28.73
CA ASP A 34 26.86 13.86 27.71
C ASP A 34 27.15 15.00 26.73
N ALA A 35 28.41 15.40 26.63
CA ALA A 35 28.83 16.44 25.70
C ALA A 35 28.74 16.04 24.24
N ARG A 36 28.83 14.73 23.95
CA ARG A 36 28.95 14.19 22.60
C ARG A 36 27.61 14.02 21.90
N ARG A 37 26.51 13.95 22.65
CA ARG A 37 25.18 13.68 22.09
C ARG A 37 24.21 14.82 22.42
N THR A 38 23.52 15.34 21.42
CA THR A 38 22.41 16.30 21.60
C THR A 38 21.13 15.55 21.97
N ARG A 39 20.24 16.19 22.74
CA ARG A 39 18.88 15.70 22.99
C ARG A 39 17.94 16.31 21.96
N ARG A 40 17.12 15.48 21.32
CA ARG A 40 16.09 15.91 20.35
C ARG A 40 14.72 15.72 20.99
N THR A 41 13.86 16.72 20.91
CA THR A 41 12.51 16.69 21.49
C THR A 41 11.48 17.27 20.54
N VAL A 42 10.25 16.80 20.65
CA VAL A 42 9.09 17.35 19.94
C VAL A 42 8.22 18.15 20.92
N GLN A 43 7.73 19.28 20.45
CA GLN A 43 6.66 20.04 21.07
C GLN A 43 5.43 19.89 20.18
N TYR A 44 4.40 19.23 20.71
CA TYR A 44 3.16 19.04 19.98
C TYR A 44 2.42 20.38 19.83
N ARG A 45 1.72 20.55 18.70
CA ARG A 45 0.93 21.76 18.45
C ARG A 45 -0.09 22.02 19.55
N ASN A 46 -0.84 20.97 19.92
CA ASN A 46 -1.74 20.98 21.06
C ASN A 46 -1.16 20.05 22.15
N PRO A 47 -1.12 20.47 23.43
CA PRO A 47 -0.57 19.65 24.50
C PRO A 47 -1.40 18.38 24.77
N GLU A 48 -2.71 18.44 24.53
CA GLU A 48 -3.63 17.31 24.69
C GLU A 48 -3.33 16.17 23.71
N ASP A 49 -2.81 16.49 22.52
CA ASP A 49 -2.45 15.51 21.49
C ASP A 49 -1.29 14.60 21.92
N MET A 50 -0.53 14.98 22.96
CA MET A 50 0.57 14.16 23.48
C MET A 50 0.12 12.73 23.77
N TRP A 51 -1.05 12.55 24.39
CA TRP A 51 -1.59 11.23 24.71
C TRP A 51 -2.03 10.46 23.47
N ASP A 52 -2.49 11.15 22.42
CA ASP A 52 -2.83 10.53 21.13
C ASP A 52 -1.57 9.99 20.44
N TYR A 53 -0.46 10.72 20.50
CA TYR A 53 0.81 10.30 19.93
C TYR A 53 1.44 9.14 20.71
N ILE A 54 1.43 9.21 22.04
CA ILE A 54 1.96 8.13 22.90
C ILE A 54 1.09 6.87 22.78
N GLY A 55 -0.24 7.04 22.76
CA GLY A 55 -1.19 5.95 22.58
C GLY A 55 -1.29 5.39 21.16
N GLY A 56 -0.51 5.93 20.21
CA GLY A 56 -0.46 5.43 18.83
C GLY A 56 -1.67 5.78 17.95
N ARG A 57 -2.62 6.59 18.45
CA ARG A 57 -3.75 7.11 17.67
C ARG A 57 -3.30 8.10 16.61
N LYS A 58 -2.32 8.94 16.93
CA LYS A 58 -1.62 9.81 15.98
C LYS A 58 -0.18 9.33 15.83
N ARG A 59 0.37 9.47 14.63
CA ARG A 59 1.77 9.12 14.34
C ARG A 59 2.52 10.35 13.82
N LEU A 60 3.75 10.53 14.27
CA LEU A 60 4.65 11.51 13.69
C LEU A 60 5.10 11.06 12.30
N PRO A 61 5.45 11.99 11.39
CA PRO A 61 6.08 11.63 10.13
C PRO A 61 7.35 10.81 10.37
N ILE A 62 7.57 9.79 9.54
CA ILE A 62 8.66 8.82 9.71
C ILE A 62 10.05 9.49 9.64
N GLN A 63 10.18 10.54 8.84
CA GLN A 63 11.40 11.33 8.69
C GLN A 63 11.74 12.07 9.99
N TRP A 64 10.72 12.58 10.70
CA TRP A 64 10.91 13.21 11.99
C TRP A 64 11.19 12.19 13.10
N SER A 65 10.54 11.03 13.09
CA SER A 65 10.83 9.99 14.09
C SER A 65 12.26 9.43 13.95
N THR A 66 12.75 9.25 12.71
CA THR A 66 14.14 8.83 12.45
C THR A 66 15.17 9.92 12.82
N TRP A 67 14.80 11.19 12.70
CA TRP A 67 15.62 12.28 13.24
C TRP A 67 15.60 12.29 14.77
N LEU A 68 14.44 12.14 15.42
CA LEU A 68 14.33 12.06 16.87
C LEU A 68 15.11 10.88 17.47
N SER A 69 15.17 9.74 16.78
CA SER A 69 15.95 8.57 17.19
C SER A 69 17.45 8.68 16.94
N HIS A 70 17.93 9.81 16.39
CA HIS A 70 19.31 10.03 15.95
C HIS A 70 19.78 9.10 14.82
N THR A 71 18.89 8.36 14.17
CA THR A 71 19.22 7.56 12.99
C THR A 71 19.59 8.47 11.82
N ARG A 72 18.92 9.61 11.71
CA ARG A 72 19.20 10.65 10.70
C ARG A 72 19.97 11.81 11.31
N ALA A 73 21.03 12.26 10.65
CA ALA A 73 21.83 13.40 11.12
C ALA A 73 21.08 14.73 10.97
N HIS A 74 20.59 15.03 9.77
CA HIS A 74 19.94 16.29 9.42
C HIS A 74 18.40 16.21 9.58
N PRO A 75 17.74 17.31 9.99
CA PRO A 75 16.29 17.35 10.03
C PRO A 75 15.69 17.22 8.62
N PRO A 76 14.47 16.68 8.49
CA PRO A 76 13.76 16.66 7.21
C PRO A 76 13.33 18.06 6.78
N THR A 77 13.21 18.28 5.47
CA THR A 77 12.68 19.53 4.91
C THR A 77 11.16 19.43 4.71
N LEU A 78 10.49 20.58 4.62
CA LEU A 78 9.03 20.60 4.42
C LEU A 78 8.61 20.00 3.07
N GLU A 79 9.40 20.26 2.02
CA GLU A 79 9.21 19.67 0.68
C GLU A 79 9.32 18.14 0.71
N GLU A 80 10.28 17.59 1.47
CA GLU A 80 10.43 16.14 1.62
C GLU A 80 9.18 15.50 2.26
N LEU A 81 8.61 16.16 3.27
CA LEU A 81 7.38 15.69 3.92
C LEU A 81 6.19 15.74 2.98
N GLN A 82 6.07 16.79 2.16
CA GLN A 82 5.01 16.90 1.15
C GLN A 82 5.15 15.84 0.06
N ALA A 83 6.38 15.61 -0.42
CA ALA A 83 6.67 14.58 -1.42
C ALA A 83 6.32 13.18 -0.89
N ASP A 84 6.65 12.87 0.36
CA ASP A 84 6.31 11.59 0.97
C ASP A 84 4.80 11.43 1.16
N MET A 85 4.08 12.49 1.57
CA MET A 85 2.62 12.46 1.63
C MET A 85 1.99 12.17 0.25
N ALA A 86 2.47 12.83 -0.80
CA ALA A 86 2.00 12.57 -2.16
C ALA A 86 2.32 11.13 -2.62
N ARG A 87 3.50 10.61 -2.25
CA ARG A 87 3.88 9.21 -2.50
C ARG A 87 2.93 8.25 -1.79
N GLN A 88 2.64 8.47 -0.51
CA GLN A 88 1.72 7.62 0.26
C GLN A 88 0.33 7.59 -0.38
N GLN A 89 -0.19 8.74 -0.82
CA GLN A 89 -1.48 8.82 -1.52
C GLN A 89 -1.48 7.99 -2.81
N ARG A 90 -0.42 8.08 -3.63
CA ARG A 90 -0.30 7.29 -4.86
C ARG A 90 -0.25 5.78 -4.57
N VAL A 91 0.49 5.38 -3.54
CA VAL A 91 0.59 3.97 -3.13
C VAL A 91 -0.77 3.45 -2.68
N LEU A 92 -1.51 4.21 -1.88
CA LEU A 92 -2.85 3.84 -1.43
C LEU A 92 -3.83 3.71 -2.61
N ALA A 93 -3.79 4.64 -3.57
CA ALA A 93 -4.62 4.56 -4.77
C ALA A 93 -4.30 3.31 -5.60
N ASN A 94 -3.02 3.03 -5.82
CA ASN A 94 -2.58 1.86 -6.57
C ASN A 94 -2.96 0.55 -5.85
N ALA A 95 -2.79 0.50 -4.53
CA ALA A 95 -3.19 -0.65 -3.72
C ALA A 95 -4.70 -0.91 -3.84
N ALA A 96 -5.53 0.14 -3.78
CA ALA A 96 -6.97 0.01 -3.93
C ALA A 96 -7.38 -0.54 -5.33
N LEU A 97 -6.68 -0.13 -6.39
CA LEU A 97 -6.90 -0.66 -7.74
C LEU A 97 -6.54 -2.15 -7.85
N ILE A 98 -5.41 -2.56 -7.28
CA ILE A 98 -4.99 -3.96 -7.25
C ILE A 98 -5.97 -4.79 -6.43
N GLU A 99 -6.37 -4.33 -5.26
CA GLU A 99 -7.35 -5.03 -4.42
C GLU A 99 -8.71 -5.21 -5.10
N ALA A 100 -9.16 -4.21 -5.87
CA ALA A 100 -10.38 -4.31 -6.66
C ALA A 100 -10.26 -5.39 -7.74
N ARG A 101 -9.17 -5.36 -8.50
CA ARG A 101 -8.87 -6.37 -9.52
C ARG A 101 -8.79 -7.78 -8.92
N ASP A 102 -8.04 -7.94 -7.83
CA ASP A 102 -7.89 -9.23 -7.14
C ASP A 102 -9.23 -9.74 -6.61
N ARG A 103 -10.13 -8.86 -6.20
CA ARG A 103 -11.47 -9.22 -5.74
C ARG A 103 -12.34 -9.73 -6.89
N ASP A 104 -12.28 -9.06 -8.05
CA ASP A 104 -13.03 -9.46 -9.24
C ASP A 104 -12.52 -10.78 -9.81
N GLU A 105 -11.20 -10.96 -9.90
CA GLU A 105 -10.57 -12.22 -10.32
C GLU A 105 -10.97 -13.38 -9.37
N ARG A 106 -10.93 -13.15 -8.05
CA ARG A 106 -11.40 -14.13 -7.05
C ARG A 106 -12.89 -14.45 -7.21
N ALA A 107 -13.73 -13.45 -7.45
CA ALA A 107 -15.16 -13.67 -7.67
C ALA A 107 -15.43 -14.47 -8.95
N GLN A 108 -14.66 -14.24 -10.01
CA GLN A 108 -14.75 -15.01 -11.25
C GLN A 108 -14.33 -16.47 -11.05
N MET A 109 -13.21 -16.73 -10.37
CA MET A 109 -12.76 -18.09 -10.05
C MET A 109 -13.82 -18.85 -9.26
N LEU A 110 -14.38 -18.24 -8.20
CA LEU A 110 -15.44 -18.88 -7.40
C LEU A 110 -16.70 -19.18 -8.22
N ARG A 111 -17.06 -18.33 -9.18
CA ARG A 111 -18.18 -18.60 -10.10
C ARG A 111 -17.90 -19.78 -11.02
N LEU A 112 -16.68 -19.87 -11.56
CA LEU A 112 -16.27 -20.99 -12.41
C LEU A 112 -16.26 -22.30 -11.62
N GLU A 113 -15.67 -22.32 -10.43
CA GLU A 113 -15.68 -23.49 -9.54
C GLU A 113 -17.10 -23.92 -9.15
N ALA A 114 -17.98 -22.96 -8.86
CA ALA A 114 -19.38 -23.25 -8.57
C ALA A 114 -20.12 -23.85 -9.78
N ALA A 115 -19.86 -23.31 -10.98
CA ALA A 115 -20.40 -23.85 -12.22
C ALA A 115 -19.91 -25.28 -12.48
N GLU A 116 -18.62 -25.55 -12.32
CA GLU A 116 -18.03 -26.88 -12.46
C GLU A 116 -18.64 -27.89 -11.46
N ARG A 117 -18.78 -27.50 -10.18
CA ARG A 117 -19.45 -28.35 -9.17
C ARG A 117 -20.90 -28.65 -9.52
N SER A 118 -21.63 -27.66 -10.03
CA SER A 118 -23.02 -27.87 -10.46
C SER A 118 -23.12 -28.86 -11.63
N LEU A 119 -22.19 -28.78 -12.59
CA LEU A 119 -22.13 -29.71 -13.73
C LEU A 119 -21.77 -31.14 -13.29
N ALA A 120 -20.82 -31.28 -12.36
CA ALA A 120 -20.45 -32.58 -11.79
C ALA A 120 -21.61 -33.22 -11.02
N SER A 121 -22.40 -32.45 -10.26
CA SER A 121 -23.54 -32.96 -9.49
C SER A 121 -24.72 -33.43 -10.36
N VAL A 122 -24.86 -32.93 -11.59
CA VAL A 122 -25.89 -33.40 -12.54
C VAL A 122 -25.54 -34.77 -13.13
N SER A 123 -24.27 -35.16 -13.10
CA SER A 123 -23.77 -36.40 -13.72
C SER A 123 -24.03 -37.68 -12.89
N ASP A 124 -24.47 -37.56 -11.63
CA ASP A 124 -24.67 -38.68 -10.69
C ASP A 124 -26.14 -39.11 -10.49
N HIS A 125 -27.10 -38.59 -11.27
CA HIS A 125 -28.50 -39.02 -11.22
C HIS A 125 -28.83 -40.04 -12.32
N PRO A 126 -29.33 -41.26 -12.02
CA PRO A 126 -29.74 -42.21 -13.04
C PRO A 126 -31.02 -41.72 -13.75
N PRO A 127 -31.14 -41.85 -15.08
CA PRO A 127 -32.39 -41.61 -15.78
C PRO A 127 -33.32 -42.81 -15.57
N LEU A 128 -34.50 -42.58 -15.00
CA LEU A 128 -35.64 -43.50 -15.13
C LEU A 128 -36.61 -42.95 -16.19
N PRO A 129 -37.24 -43.83 -16.98
CA PRO A 129 -37.69 -43.51 -18.32
C PRO A 129 -39.06 -42.83 -18.36
N SER A 130 -39.25 -42.10 -19.45
CA SER A 130 -40.49 -41.49 -19.91
C SER A 130 -41.68 -42.46 -19.85
N GLU A 131 -42.81 -41.99 -19.32
CA GLU A 131 -44.13 -42.54 -19.65
C GLU A 131 -45.08 -41.42 -20.08
N THR A 132 -45.65 -41.65 -21.25
CA THR A 132 -46.49 -40.80 -22.10
C THR A 132 -47.84 -40.44 -21.45
N ALA A 133 -48.26 -39.18 -21.55
CA ALA A 133 -49.68 -38.79 -21.62
C ALA A 133 -49.84 -37.43 -22.34
N ILE A 134 -50.86 -37.35 -23.18
CA ILE A 134 -51.06 -36.41 -24.31
C ILE A 134 -51.82 -35.13 -23.86
N PRO A 135 -52.20 -34.17 -24.74
CA PRO A 135 -51.96 -32.73 -24.56
C PRO A 135 -53.21 -31.94 -24.12
N GLN A 136 -53.04 -30.80 -23.45
CA GLN A 136 -54.11 -29.79 -23.39
C GLN A 136 -53.60 -28.42 -23.80
N GLU A 137 -54.09 -28.08 -24.99
CA GLU A 137 -54.27 -26.78 -25.60
C GLU A 137 -54.82 -25.75 -24.59
N THR A 138 -54.12 -24.62 -24.44
CA THR A 138 -54.79 -23.36 -24.13
C THR A 138 -54.06 -22.25 -24.88
N LEU A 139 -54.75 -21.76 -25.91
CA LEU A 139 -54.43 -20.59 -26.72
C LEU A 139 -54.09 -19.39 -25.83
N GLN A 140 -52.97 -18.71 -26.11
CA GLN A 140 -52.93 -17.27 -26.36
C GLN A 140 -51.50 -16.81 -26.73
N ALA A 141 -51.29 -16.57 -28.02
CA ALA A 141 -50.45 -15.46 -28.48
C ALA A 141 -51.29 -14.16 -28.33
N PRO A 142 -50.74 -12.93 -28.30
CA PRO A 142 -49.92 -12.42 -29.42
C PRO A 142 -48.72 -11.51 -29.07
N LEU A 143 -47.70 -11.59 -29.95
CA LEU A 143 -46.91 -10.49 -30.55
C LEU A 143 -46.00 -9.69 -29.58
N GLU A 144 -44.68 -9.56 -29.79
CA GLU A 144 -44.04 -8.96 -30.97
C GLU A 144 -42.59 -9.46 -31.20
N GLU A 145 -42.16 -9.28 -32.45
CA GLU A 145 -40.91 -9.70 -33.09
C GLU A 145 -39.63 -8.97 -32.61
N PRO A 146 -38.44 -9.54 -32.93
CA PRO A 146 -37.14 -9.07 -32.51
C PRO A 146 -36.52 -8.11 -33.54
N LEU A 147 -35.81 -7.07 -33.08
CA LEU A 147 -34.83 -6.39 -33.91
C LEU A 147 -33.46 -6.34 -33.24
N ARG A 148 -32.62 -7.30 -33.61
CA ARG A 148 -31.16 -7.11 -33.57
C ARG A 148 -30.78 -6.14 -34.68
N LYS A 149 -29.87 -5.21 -34.40
CA LYS A 149 -28.67 -5.03 -35.23
C LYS A 149 -27.53 -4.39 -34.42
N PRO A 150 -26.26 -4.74 -34.73
CA PRO A 150 -25.08 -4.40 -33.94
C PRO A 150 -24.41 -3.13 -34.47
N LEU A 151 -23.62 -2.44 -33.64
CA LEU A 151 -22.52 -1.61 -34.14
C LEU A 151 -21.38 -1.60 -33.12
N ARG A 152 -20.20 -2.06 -33.58
CA ARG A 152 -18.91 -1.93 -32.90
C ARG A 152 -18.24 -0.61 -33.39
N PRO A 153 -17.08 -0.23 -32.81
CA PRO A 153 -16.86 0.98 -32.04
C PRO A 153 -16.40 2.19 -32.87
N ALA A 154 -16.65 3.41 -32.37
CA ALA A 154 -15.95 4.61 -32.82
C ALA A 154 -14.88 4.99 -31.79
N SER A 155 -13.65 5.01 -32.26
CA SER A 155 -12.46 5.51 -31.58
C SER A 155 -12.58 7.01 -31.32
N GLU A 156 -12.23 7.45 -30.10
CA GLU A 156 -11.83 8.84 -29.87
C GLU A 156 -10.75 8.89 -28.75
N GLU A 157 -9.51 8.75 -29.24
CA GLU A 157 -8.28 9.45 -28.85
C GLU A 157 -8.09 9.96 -27.40
N LEU A 158 -7.24 9.25 -26.65
CA LEU A 158 -6.49 9.76 -25.49
C LEU A 158 -5.19 10.45 -25.95
N PRO A 159 -4.71 11.51 -25.27
CA PRO A 159 -3.48 12.21 -25.64
C PRO A 159 -2.22 11.33 -25.46
N PRO A 160 -1.12 11.64 -26.18
CA PRO A 160 0.08 10.78 -26.24
C PRO A 160 0.77 10.67 -24.87
N ARG A 161 0.99 9.44 -24.43
CA ARG A 161 1.85 9.06 -23.31
C ARG A 161 3.31 9.39 -23.69
N PRO A 162 4.12 9.99 -22.80
CA PRO A 162 5.55 10.14 -23.06
C PRO A 162 6.25 8.77 -23.01
N GLU A 163 6.83 8.38 -24.16
CA GLU A 163 7.97 7.47 -24.33
C GLU A 163 9.14 7.97 -23.43
N ASP A 164 10.00 7.20 -22.75
CA ASP A 164 10.54 5.86 -22.94
C ASP A 164 10.81 5.18 -21.56
N PRO A 165 10.70 3.84 -21.42
CA PRO A 165 11.33 3.12 -20.32
C PRO A 165 12.85 3.01 -20.54
N PRO A 166 13.70 3.12 -19.49
CA PRO A 166 15.13 2.97 -19.65
C PRO A 166 15.48 1.52 -19.98
N GLY A 167 16.12 1.34 -21.14
CA GLY A 167 16.99 0.20 -21.43
C GLY A 167 16.29 -1.05 -21.98
N LYS A 168 16.46 -1.28 -23.29
CA LYS A 168 16.35 -2.62 -23.87
C LYS A 168 17.34 -3.54 -23.14
N ILE A 169 16.81 -4.55 -22.45
CA ILE A 169 17.57 -5.74 -22.11
C ILE A 169 17.38 -6.67 -23.30
N ASP A 170 18.48 -7.04 -23.97
CA ASP A 170 18.44 -7.94 -25.10
C ASP A 170 17.78 -9.26 -24.68
N ALA A 171 16.63 -9.56 -25.28
CA ALA A 171 15.89 -10.79 -25.07
C ALA A 171 16.63 -11.95 -25.76
N GLY A 172 17.66 -12.47 -25.10
CA GLY A 172 18.10 -13.85 -25.25
C GLY A 172 17.01 -14.75 -24.68
N ALA A 173 16.38 -15.53 -25.54
CA ALA A 173 15.28 -16.42 -25.19
C ALA A 173 15.75 -17.56 -24.27
N GLU A 174 15.70 -17.35 -22.96
CA GLU A 174 15.55 -18.43 -21.98
C GLU A 174 14.47 -18.02 -20.98
N ALA A 175 13.48 -18.89 -20.80
CA ALA A 175 12.42 -18.70 -19.83
C ALA A 175 13.02 -18.69 -18.41
N GLU A 176 13.38 -17.50 -17.91
CA GLU A 176 13.83 -17.28 -16.54
C GLU A 176 12.73 -17.67 -15.56
N LYS A 177 12.82 -18.90 -15.06
CA LYS A 177 12.08 -19.32 -13.88
C LYS A 177 12.74 -18.64 -12.67
N PRO A 178 11.97 -18.05 -11.73
CA PRO A 178 12.57 -17.50 -10.52
C PRO A 178 13.20 -18.63 -9.71
N GLU A 179 14.52 -18.61 -9.53
CA GLU A 179 15.17 -19.53 -8.62
C GLU A 179 14.77 -19.21 -7.17
N PRO A 180 14.44 -20.22 -6.34
CA PRO A 180 14.14 -20.00 -4.93
C PRO A 180 15.40 -19.55 -4.17
N TRP A 181 15.24 -18.54 -3.32
CA TRP A 181 16.30 -18.03 -2.46
C TRP A 181 16.87 -19.15 -1.55
N ALA A 182 18.16 -19.46 -1.71
CA ALA A 182 18.88 -20.44 -0.90
C ALA A 182 19.90 -19.74 0.02
N PRO A 183 19.70 -19.69 1.35
CA PRO A 183 20.66 -19.08 2.26
C PRO A 183 21.93 -19.93 2.39
N ARG A 184 23.11 -19.30 2.26
CA ARG A 184 24.41 -19.97 2.48
C ARG A 184 24.75 -19.97 3.97
N ALA A 185 24.71 -21.13 4.61
CA ALA A 185 25.17 -21.29 5.99
C ALA A 185 26.71 -21.30 6.05
N THR A 186 27.31 -20.31 6.72
CA THR A 186 28.75 -20.28 6.98
C THR A 186 29.08 -21.23 8.14
N ARG A 187 29.70 -22.39 7.83
CA ARG A 187 30.19 -23.32 8.86
C ARG A 187 31.42 -22.71 9.53
N ARG A 188 31.23 -22.12 10.72
CA ARG A 188 32.32 -21.67 11.59
C ARG A 188 33.13 -22.90 12.02
N ARG A 189 34.31 -23.09 11.43
CA ARG A 189 35.25 -24.16 11.81
C ARG A 189 35.79 -23.82 13.20
N GLY A 190 35.47 -24.66 14.17
CA GLY A 190 36.01 -24.56 15.53
C GLY A 190 37.52 -24.69 15.51
N SER A 191 38.17 -23.92 16.38
CA SER A 191 39.55 -24.11 16.84
C SER A 191 39.51 -24.12 18.35
#